data_AF-A0A957MXU6-F1
#
_entry.id   AF-A0A957MXU6-F1
#
_cell.length_a   1.000
_cell.length_b   1.000
_cell.length_c   1.000
_cell.angle_alpha   90.00
_cell.angle_beta   90.00
_cell.angle_gamma   90.00
#
_symmetry.space_group_name_H-M   'P 1'
#
loop_
_entity.id
_entity.type
_entity.pdbx_description
1 polymer ?
#
loop_
_entity_poly.entity_id
_entity_poly.type
_entity_poly.pdbx_seq_one_letter_code
_entity_poly.pdbx_strand_id
1 'polypeptide(L)'
;ARISVMGGEQAANVLATVKQDQATRRGESLMDAARLAAFKQPILDKYEREGSPYYATARLWDDGILDPAETRQVLGLALSACLNAPVEETKFGIFRM
;
A
#
# COMPACT_ATOMS: atom_id res chain seq x y z
N ALA A 1 -0.42 -10.00 4.69
CA ALA A 1 -0.12 -8.99 3.65
C ALA A 1 -0.60 -7.61 4.09
N ARG A 2 -0.06 -6.55 3.48
CA ARG A 2 -0.54 -5.17 3.57
C ARG A 2 -0.36 -4.50 2.20
N ILE A 3 -1.26 -3.61 1.79
CA ILE A 3 -1.16 -2.89 0.50
C ILE A 3 -1.43 -1.40 0.67
N SER A 4 -0.50 -0.57 0.20
CA SER A 4 -0.61 0.89 0.22
C SER A 4 0.42 1.49 -0.74
N VAL A 5 0.27 2.78 -1.06
CA VAL A 5 1.24 3.49 -1.93
C VAL A 5 2.65 3.55 -1.31
N MET A 6 2.75 3.56 0.01
CA MET A 6 3.98 3.53 0.82
C MET A 6 3.65 3.04 2.24
N GLY A 7 4.65 2.81 3.08
CA GLY A 7 4.42 2.45 4.48
C GLY A 7 3.75 3.57 5.29
N GLY A 8 2.88 3.23 6.24
CA GLY A 8 2.17 4.23 7.06
C GLY A 8 3.10 5.17 7.83
N GLU A 9 4.16 4.61 8.43
CA GLU A 9 5.23 5.38 9.08
C GLU A 9 5.93 6.34 8.11
N GLN A 10 6.21 5.90 6.88
CA GLN A 10 6.84 6.76 5.87
C GLN A 10 5.91 7.92 5.51
N ALA A 11 4.64 7.66 5.26
CA ALA A 11 3.64 8.69 4.95
C ALA A 11 3.49 9.70 6.11
N ALA A 12 3.36 9.21 7.35
CA ALA A 12 3.22 10.05 8.52
C ALA A 12 4.45 10.94 8.75
N ASN A 13 5.65 10.39 8.57
CA ASN A 13 6.90 11.13 8.71
C ASN A 13 7.07 12.20 7.63
N VAL A 14 6.83 11.87 6.35
CA VAL A 14 6.96 12.83 5.25
C VAL A 14 5.96 13.99 5.42
N LEU A 15 4.70 13.69 5.75
CA LEU A 15 3.68 14.73 5.97
C LEU A 15 4.01 15.60 7.17
N ALA A 16 4.56 15.01 8.24
CA ALA A 16 5.00 15.75 9.42
C ALA A 16 6.16 16.70 9.11
N THR A 17 7.17 16.25 8.36
CA THR A 17 8.31 17.08 7.91
C THR A 17 7.82 18.28 7.10
N VAL A 18 6.97 18.04 6.10
CA VAL A 18 6.40 19.13 5.26
C VAL A 18 5.64 20.13 6.12
N LYS A 19 4.87 19.67 7.12
CA LYS A 19 4.10 20.57 8.00
C LYS A 19 5.00 21.42 8.90
N GLN A 20 6.09 20.84 9.41
CA GLN A 20 7.08 21.57 10.21
C GLN A 20 7.83 22.61 9.37
N ASP A 21 8.26 22.26 8.16
CA ASP A 21 8.92 23.19 7.23
C ASP A 21 8.02 24.38 6.89
N GLN A 22 6.72 24.13 6.70
CA GLN A 22 5.72 25.17 6.49
C GLN A 22 5.55 26.09 7.71
N ALA A 23 5.54 25.56 8.93
CA ALA A 23 5.45 26.35 10.16
C ALA A 23 6.66 27.28 10.30
N THR A 24 7.87 26.74 10.08
CA THR A 24 9.12 27.51 10.08
C THR A 24 9.07 28.67 9.07
N ARG A 25 8.60 28.41 7.84
CA ARG A 25 8.45 29.46 6.81
C ARG A 25 7.45 30.55 7.17
N ARG A 26 6.46 30.25 8.01
CA ARG A 26 5.46 31.22 8.50
C ARG A 26 5.88 31.91 9.80
N GLY A 27 7.06 31.60 10.35
CA GLY A 27 7.50 32.10 11.66
C GLY A 27 6.71 31.52 12.83
N GLU A 28 5.98 30.42 12.61
CA GLU A 28 5.26 29.68 13.66
C GLU A 28 6.22 28.74 14.41
N SER A 29 5.94 28.46 15.67
CA SER A 29 6.71 27.49 16.45
C SER A 29 6.53 26.06 15.91
N LEU A 30 7.60 25.27 15.97
CA LEU A 30 7.55 23.85 15.66
C LEU A 30 6.59 23.11 16.59
N MET A 31 5.98 22.04 16.07
CA MET A 31 5.19 21.13 16.89
C MET A 31 6.09 20.47 17.94
N ASP A 32 5.65 20.48 19.19
CA ASP A 32 6.25 19.68 20.24
C ASP A 32 6.01 18.18 20.01
N ALA A 33 6.64 17.33 20.83
CA ALA A 33 6.56 15.88 20.67
C ALA A 33 5.11 15.37 20.74
N ALA A 34 4.29 15.92 21.64
CA ALA A 34 2.90 15.50 21.83
C ALA A 34 2.03 15.86 20.62
N ARG A 35 2.16 17.09 20.10
CA ARG A 35 1.42 17.55 18.92
C ARG A 35 1.88 16.85 17.65
N LEU A 36 3.17 16.54 17.54
CA LEU A 36 3.71 15.75 16.42
C LEU A 36 3.16 14.33 16.42
N ALA A 37 3.11 13.67 17.58
CA ALA A 37 2.51 12.35 17.73
C ALA A 37 1.01 12.39 17.39
N ALA A 38 0.27 13.37 17.93
CA ALA A 38 -1.15 13.57 17.63
C ALA A 38 -1.43 13.86 16.14
N PHE A 39 -0.50 14.53 15.45
CA PHE A 39 -0.59 14.76 14.01
C PHE A 39 -0.36 13.49 13.19
N LYS A 40 0.60 12.65 13.60
CA LYS A 40 0.95 11.40 12.91
C LYS A 40 -0.08 10.29 13.13
N GLN A 41 -0.65 10.19 14.33
CA GLN A 41 -1.56 9.11 14.71
C GLN A 41 -2.73 8.88 13.72
N PRO A 42 -3.51 9.89 13.31
CA PRO A 42 -4.61 9.65 12.36
C PRO A 42 -4.14 9.16 10.99
N ILE A 43 -2.90 9.49 10.58
CA ILE A 43 -2.31 8.99 9.33
C ILE A 43 -1.94 7.51 9.50
N LEU A 44 -1.30 7.16 10.61
CA LEU A 44 -0.96 5.77 10.94
C LEU A 44 -2.22 4.89 10.99
N ASP A 45 -3.25 5.34 11.70
CA ASP A 45 -4.53 4.63 11.83
C ASP A 45 -5.21 4.43 10.48
N LYS A 46 -5.18 5.47 9.63
CA LYS A 46 -5.73 5.39 8.27
C LYS A 46 -5.00 4.32 7.46
N TYR A 47 -3.66 4.31 7.47
CA TYR A 47 -2.88 3.36 6.71
C TYR A 47 -3.01 1.92 7.24
N GLU A 48 -3.14 1.73 8.56
CA GLU A 48 -3.38 0.39 9.12
C GLU A 48 -4.75 -0.15 8.71
N ARG A 49 -5.78 0.70 8.78
CA ARG A 49 -7.13 0.33 8.35
C ARG A 49 -7.20 0.04 6.86
N GLU A 50 -6.71 0.96 6.03
CA GLU A 50 -6.85 0.89 4.57
C GLU A 50 -5.83 -0.06 3.93
N GLY A 51 -4.72 -0.36 4.63
CA GLY A 51 -3.73 -1.31 4.18
C GLY A 51 -4.04 -2.77 4.53
N SER A 52 -5.08 -3.02 5.32
CA SER A 52 -5.51 -4.37 5.68
C SER A 52 -5.93 -5.20 4.45
N PRO A 53 -5.61 -6.51 4.39
CA PRO A 53 -6.11 -7.41 3.33
C PRO A 53 -7.64 -7.36 3.20
N TYR A 54 -8.36 -7.25 4.32
CA TYR A 54 -9.82 -7.16 4.31
C TYR A 54 -10.33 -5.87 3.65
N TYR A 55 -9.57 -4.78 3.76
CA TYR A 55 -9.94 -3.53 3.10
C TYR A 55 -9.77 -3.62 1.58
N ALA A 56 -8.69 -4.29 1.13
CA ALA A 56 -8.37 -4.52 -0.27
C ALA A 56 -9.37 -5.47 -0.94
N THR A 57 -9.60 -6.64 -0.34
CA THR A 57 -10.48 -7.67 -0.91
C THR A 57 -11.95 -7.22 -1.00
N ALA A 58 -12.41 -6.40 -0.04
CA ALA A 58 -13.75 -5.78 -0.08
C ALA A 58 -13.94 -4.81 -1.26
N ARG A 59 -12.86 -4.46 -1.98
CA ARG A 59 -12.84 -3.55 -3.13
C ARG A 59 -12.32 -4.22 -4.40
N LEU A 60 -12.14 -5.54 -4.39
CA LEU A 60 -11.65 -6.32 -5.52
C LEU A 60 -10.30 -5.81 -6.05
N TRP A 61 -9.42 -5.34 -5.16
CA TRP A 61 -8.01 -5.09 -5.53
C TRP A 61 -7.23 -6.41 -5.69
N ASP A 62 -7.78 -7.47 -5.12
CA ASP A 62 -7.37 -8.87 -5.21
C ASP A 62 -8.62 -9.72 -5.45
N ASP A 63 -8.42 -10.96 -5.92
CA ASP A 63 -9.51 -11.93 -6.17
C ASP A 63 -9.89 -12.74 -4.91
N GLY A 64 -9.30 -12.42 -3.75
CA GLY A 64 -9.59 -13.09 -2.48
C GLY A 64 -8.37 -13.25 -1.57
N ILE A 65 -8.67 -13.43 -0.28
CA ILE A 65 -7.69 -13.79 0.75
C ILE A 65 -7.62 -15.31 0.86
N LEU A 66 -6.41 -15.86 0.80
CA LEU A 66 -6.15 -17.31 0.92
C LEU A 66 -5.50 -17.64 2.27
N ASP A 67 -5.79 -18.84 2.78
CA ASP A 67 -4.88 -19.47 3.74
C ASP A 67 -3.52 -19.70 3.04
N PRO A 68 -2.39 -19.24 3.61
CA PRO A 68 -1.07 -19.48 3.03
C PRO A 68 -0.80 -20.94 2.66
N ALA A 69 -1.36 -21.92 3.39
CA ALA A 69 -1.22 -23.34 3.10
C ALA A 69 -1.91 -23.78 1.79
N GLU A 70 -2.94 -23.06 1.34
CA GLU A 70 -3.71 -23.37 0.13
C GLU A 70 -3.07 -22.83 -1.17
N THR A 71 -2.01 -22.02 -1.05
CA THR A 71 -1.35 -21.35 -2.19
C THR A 71 -1.05 -22.30 -3.37
N ARG A 72 -0.50 -23.50 -3.10
CA ARG A 72 -0.18 -24.48 -4.15
C ARG A 72 -1.42 -24.97 -4.90
N GLN A 73 -2.49 -25.26 -4.16
CA GLN A 73 -3.72 -25.80 -4.74
C GLN A 73 -4.40 -24.75 -5.62
N VAL A 74 -4.52 -23.52 -5.12
CA VAL A 74 -5.15 -22.42 -5.87
C VAL A 74 -4.38 -22.09 -7.14
N LEU A 75 -3.04 -22.02 -7.08
CA LEU A 75 -2.20 -21.81 -8.27
C LEU A 75 -2.35 -22.96 -9.29
N GLY A 76 -2.42 -24.21 -8.82
CA GLY A 76 -2.63 -25.36 -9.69
C GLY A 76 -3.96 -25.29 -10.46
N LEU A 77 -5.04 -24.91 -9.78
CA LEU A 77 -6.35 -24.71 -10.39
C LEU A 77 -6.35 -23.53 -11.37
N ALA A 78 -5.77 -22.40 -10.98
CA ALA A 78 -5.69 -21.21 -11.83
C ALA A 78 -4.92 -21.49 -13.12
N LEU A 79 -3.75 -22.15 -13.04
CA LEU A 79 -2.98 -22.55 -14.22
C LEU A 79 -3.76 -23.51 -15.12
N SER A 80 -4.43 -24.51 -14.55
CA SER A 80 -5.29 -25.42 -15.31
C SER A 80 -6.41 -24.69 -16.05
N ALA A 81 -6.99 -23.65 -15.45
CA ALA A 81 -8.01 -22.82 -16.09
C ALA A 81 -7.43 -21.97 -17.22
N CYS A 82 -6.28 -21.31 -17.00
CA CYS A 82 -5.61 -20.48 -18.00
C CYS A 82 -5.22 -21.25 -19.28
N LEU A 83 -4.87 -22.53 -19.16
CA LEU A 83 -4.46 -23.38 -20.29
C LEU A 83 -5.60 -23.73 -21.28
N ASN A 84 -6.83 -23.26 -21.03
CA ASN A 84 -7.92 -23.34 -22.01
C ASN A 84 -7.81 -22.27 -23.12
N ALA A 85 -6.91 -21.29 -22.96
CA ALA A 85 -6.58 -20.30 -23.99
C ALA A 85 -5.18 -20.57 -24.57
N PRO A 86 -4.93 -20.25 -25.86
CA PRO A 86 -3.59 -20.35 -26.44
C PRO A 86 -2.61 -19.38 -25.77
N VAL A 87 -1.34 -19.76 -25.70
CA VAL A 87 -0.27 -18.90 -25.20
C VAL A 87 0.15 -17.94 -26.32
N GLU A 88 -0.02 -16.64 -26.09
CA GLU A 88 0.30 -15.59 -27.05
C GLU A 88 1.80 -15.22 -27.07
N GLU A 89 2.28 -14.74 -28.23
CA GLU A 89 3.63 -14.19 -28.35
C GLU A 89 3.74 -12.84 -27.61
N THR A 90 4.80 -12.63 -26.83
CA THR A 90 5.03 -11.37 -26.10
C THR A 90 5.81 -10.36 -26.95
N LYS A 91 5.26 -9.15 -27.12
CA LYS A 91 5.95 -8.02 -27.76
C LYS A 91 6.20 -6.92 -26.74
N PHE A 92 7.46 -6.62 -26.46
CA PHE A 92 7.83 -5.58 -25.51
C PHE A 92 7.75 -4.18 -26.13
N GLY A 93 7.52 -3.18 -25.29
CA GLY A 93 7.69 -1.77 -25.62
C GLY A 93 9.16 -1.33 -25.62
N ILE A 94 9.39 -0.02 -25.57
CA ILE A 94 10.75 0.55 -25.56
C ILE A 94 11.39 0.37 -24.18
N PHE A 95 12.57 -0.22 -24.15
CA PHE A 95 13.43 -0.22 -22.97
C PHE A 95 14.29 1.05 -22.93
N ARG A 96 14.24 1.77 -21.80
CA ARG A 96 15.16 2.89 -21.53
C ARG A 96 16.48 2.32 -21.02
N MET A 97 17.54 2.44 -21.82
CA MET A 97 18.92 2.05 -21.48
C MET A 97 19.63 3.13 -20.67
#